data_AF-A0A1D6MKZ1-F1
#
_entry.id   AF-A0A1D6MKZ1-F1
#
_cell.length_a   1.000
_cell.length_b   1.000
_cell.length_c   1.000
_cell.angle_alpha   90.00
_cell.angle_beta   90.00
_cell.angle_gamma   90.00
#
_symmetry.space_group_name_H-M   'P 1'
#
loop_
_entity.id
_entity.type
_entity.pdbx_description
1 polymer ?
#
loop_
_entity_poly.entity_id
_entity_poly.type
_entity_poly.pdbx_seq_one_letter_code
_entity_poly.pdbx_strand_id
1 'polypeptide(L)'
;MSTITSEVDDEIVDVKPIVSMSVEGWNTSNSKKSHSRLDNIIMEAIKNLNEPTGSHRTTIANYIEEQYWPPSDFDHLLSAKLKYLATSGKLLKVNRKYRIAPSLLEDVQREPLKLGSDASRTLTRSQVDAELVRMATMTVEAAAAAAAHAVAEAEAIMAEAEAAAREAEAAEAEARAAQAFAEAAVLTLKNRNAAKLV
;
A
#
# COMPACT_ATOMS: atom_id res chain seq x y z
N MET A 1 -27.57 51.05 -61.95
CA MET A 1 -27.10 51.66 -60.69
C MET A 1 -26.29 50.56 -60.01
N SER A 2 -24.96 50.50 -60.12
CA SER A 2 -23.96 51.41 -59.48
C SER A 2 -24.25 51.47 -57.98
N THR A 3 -23.40 51.06 -57.03
CA THR A 3 -21.96 51.30 -56.80
C THR A 3 -21.59 50.46 -55.54
N ILE A 4 -20.47 49.71 -55.45
CA ILE A 4 -19.13 50.13 -54.93
C ILE A 4 -19.22 50.55 -53.43
N THR A 5 -18.37 50.19 -52.45
CA THR A 5 -17.09 49.45 -52.25
C THR A 5 -16.77 49.56 -50.74
N SER A 6 -16.05 48.61 -50.14
CA SER A 6 -14.87 48.78 -49.23
C SER A 6 -14.60 47.43 -48.52
N GLU A 7 -13.56 46.64 -48.83
CA GLU A 7 -12.09 46.89 -48.72
C GLU A 7 -11.67 46.96 -47.24
N VAL A 8 -10.77 46.17 -46.64
CA VAL A 8 -9.41 45.67 -46.97
C VAL A 8 -9.18 44.42 -46.07
N ASP A 9 -8.64 43.28 -46.51
CA ASP A 9 -7.23 42.89 -46.81
C ASP A 9 -6.28 42.73 -45.62
N ASP A 10 -5.30 41.82 -45.79
CA ASP A 10 -4.16 41.43 -44.92
C ASP A 10 -4.45 40.48 -43.74
N GLU A 11 -3.61 39.54 -43.32
CA GLU A 11 -2.42 38.85 -43.84
C GLU A 11 -2.13 37.74 -42.79
N ILE A 12 -1.93 36.51 -43.24
CA ILE A 12 -1.10 35.41 -42.69
C ILE A 12 -0.70 35.46 -41.19
N VAL A 13 -1.10 34.42 -40.44
CA VAL A 13 -0.18 33.71 -39.52
C VAL A 13 -0.58 32.24 -39.37
N ASP A 14 0.30 31.38 -39.87
CA ASP A 14 0.41 29.97 -39.50
C ASP A 14 0.59 29.83 -37.98
N VAL A 15 -0.38 29.21 -37.30
CA VAL A 15 -0.11 28.39 -36.12
C VAL A 15 -1.05 27.20 -36.16
N LYS A 16 -0.54 26.09 -36.69
CA LYS A 16 -0.61 24.76 -36.08
C LYS A 16 -1.88 24.52 -35.25
N PRO A 17 -2.87 23.72 -35.69
CA PRO A 17 -3.79 23.14 -34.74
C PRO A 17 -2.92 22.28 -33.81
N ILE A 18 -2.69 22.82 -32.61
CA ILE A 18 -2.12 22.11 -31.50
C ILE A 18 -2.96 20.86 -31.39
N VAL A 19 -2.31 19.75 -31.74
CA VAL A 19 -2.57 18.39 -31.28
C VAL A 19 -3.93 18.30 -30.64
N SER A 20 -4.87 17.69 -31.34
CA SER A 20 -6.05 17.06 -30.76
C SER A 20 -5.58 16.10 -29.67
N MET A 21 -5.23 16.66 -28.51
CA MET A 21 -5.24 15.98 -27.24
C MET A 21 -6.68 15.56 -27.15
N SER A 22 -6.90 14.27 -27.33
CA SER A 22 -8.13 13.64 -26.93
C SER A 22 -8.27 13.96 -25.44
N VAL A 23 -8.93 15.08 -25.12
CA VAL A 23 -9.86 15.12 -24.01
C VAL A 23 -10.84 14.04 -24.38
N GLU A 24 -10.49 12.78 -24.08
CA GLU A 24 -11.51 11.77 -23.89
C GLU A 24 -12.42 12.42 -22.87
N GLY A 25 -13.57 12.90 -23.32
CA GLY A 25 -14.62 13.36 -22.44
C GLY A 25 -14.88 12.29 -21.40
N TRP A 26 -15.51 12.70 -20.29
CA TRP A 26 -16.17 11.81 -19.37
C TRP A 26 -17.27 11.03 -20.13
N ASN A 27 -16.85 10.06 -20.94
CA ASN A 27 -17.73 9.23 -21.75
C ASN A 27 -18.26 8.18 -20.76
N THR A 28 -19.32 8.54 -20.06
CA THR A 28 -20.12 7.67 -19.20
C THR A 28 -20.97 6.71 -20.05
N SER A 29 -20.41 6.09 -21.10
CA SER A 29 -21.14 5.17 -21.98
C SER A 29 -20.88 3.69 -21.68
N ASN A 30 -20.21 3.36 -20.57
CA ASN A 30 -20.19 2.00 -20.05
C ASN A 30 -19.83 2.02 -18.55
N SER A 31 -20.79 1.70 -17.67
CA SER A 31 -20.58 1.78 -16.21
C SER A 31 -19.35 0.97 -15.74
N LYS A 32 -19.08 -0.21 -16.33
CA LYS A 32 -17.88 -1.00 -16.00
C LYS A 32 -16.56 -0.33 -16.42
N LYS A 33 -16.55 0.42 -17.53
CA LYS A 33 -15.38 1.17 -18.02
C LYS A 33 -15.17 2.47 -17.24
N SER A 34 -16.23 3.19 -16.86
CA SER A 34 -16.12 4.43 -16.07
C SER A 34 -15.56 4.19 -14.67
N HIS A 35 -15.92 3.06 -14.04
CA HIS A 35 -15.35 2.66 -12.75
C HIS A 35 -13.84 2.47 -12.86
N SER A 36 -13.37 1.75 -13.88
CA SER A 36 -11.93 1.50 -14.10
C SER A 36 -11.18 2.79 -14.48
N ARG A 37 -11.85 3.70 -15.19
CA ARG A 37 -11.27 5.01 -15.54
C ARG A 37 -11.01 5.87 -14.32
N LEU A 38 -11.96 5.92 -13.38
CA LEU A 38 -11.77 6.65 -12.13
C LEU A 38 -10.70 5.99 -11.23
N ASP A 39 -10.62 4.65 -11.23
CA ASP A 39 -9.53 3.94 -10.54
C ASP A 39 -8.16 4.43 -11.01
N ASN A 40 -7.94 4.45 -12.32
CA ASN A 40 -6.66 4.86 -12.90
C ASN A 40 -6.32 6.32 -12.56
N ILE A 41 -7.29 7.23 -12.66
CA ILE A 41 -7.09 8.66 -12.32
C ILE A 41 -6.73 8.82 -10.83
N ILE A 42 -7.36 8.06 -9.93
CA ILE A 42 -7.04 8.10 -8.50
C ILE A 42 -5.61 7.60 -8.25
N MET A 43 -5.22 6.48 -8.89
CA MET A 43 -3.86 5.95 -8.74
C MET A 43 -2.82 6.93 -9.27
N GLU A 44 -3.09 7.55 -10.42
CA GLU A 44 -2.24 8.57 -11.01
C GLU A 44 -2.11 9.79 -10.11
N ALA A 45 -3.23 10.29 -9.57
CA ALA A 45 -3.23 11.42 -8.64
C ALA A 45 -2.37 11.14 -7.41
N ILE A 46 -2.55 9.99 -6.76
CA ILE A 46 -1.75 9.63 -5.58
C ILE A 46 -0.26 9.46 -5.94
N LYS A 47 0.04 8.90 -7.12
CA LYS A 47 1.41 8.76 -7.62
C LYS A 47 2.08 10.12 -7.87
N ASN A 48 1.35 11.07 -8.44
CA ASN A 48 1.86 12.41 -8.75
C ASN A 48 1.99 13.30 -7.51
N LEU A 49 1.11 13.14 -6.51
CA LEU A 49 1.21 13.85 -5.23
C LEU A 49 2.44 13.40 -4.41
N ASN A 50 2.91 12.16 -4.60
CA ASN A 50 4.16 11.63 -4.04
C ASN A 50 4.33 11.85 -2.52
N GLU A 51 3.26 11.69 -1.75
CA GLU A 51 3.28 11.89 -0.30
C GLU A 51 3.63 10.59 0.45
N PRO A 52 4.70 10.55 1.27
CA PRO A 52 5.19 9.30 1.89
C PRO A 52 4.18 8.68 2.86
N THR A 53 3.36 9.50 3.51
CA THR A 53 2.26 9.07 4.39
C THR A 53 0.93 8.81 3.66
N GLY A 54 0.88 8.99 2.34
CA GLY A 54 -0.35 9.04 1.55
C GLY A 54 -1.06 10.37 1.61
N SER A 55 -2.13 10.48 0.81
CA SER A 55 -2.83 11.73 0.52
C SER A 55 -4.25 11.79 1.08
N HIS A 56 -4.65 12.98 1.52
CA HIS A 56 -6.01 13.24 1.98
C HIS A 56 -6.98 13.21 0.79
N ARG A 57 -8.25 12.86 1.06
CA ARG A 57 -9.30 12.90 0.04
C ARG A 57 -9.36 14.26 -0.65
N THR A 58 -9.30 15.34 0.13
CA THR A 58 -9.35 16.72 -0.38
C THR A 58 -8.19 17.03 -1.31
N THR A 59 -6.97 16.59 -0.98
CA THR A 59 -5.80 16.77 -1.85
C THR A 59 -5.96 16.02 -3.18
N ILE A 60 -6.45 14.78 -3.12
CA ILE A 60 -6.71 13.97 -4.31
C ILE A 60 -7.84 14.61 -5.14
N ALA A 61 -8.90 15.09 -4.49
CA ALA A 61 -10.02 15.78 -5.15
C ALA A 61 -9.53 17.02 -5.90
N ASN A 62 -8.80 17.90 -5.23
CA ASN A 62 -8.25 19.12 -5.82
C ASN A 62 -7.36 18.82 -7.03
N TYR A 63 -6.45 17.83 -6.92
CA TYR A 63 -5.60 17.42 -8.04
C TYR A 63 -6.44 16.98 -9.26
N ILE A 64 -7.48 16.19 -9.03
CA ILE A 64 -8.34 15.69 -10.11
C ILE A 64 -9.21 16.82 -10.66
N GLU A 65 -9.66 17.75 -9.82
CA GLU A 65 -10.45 18.90 -10.23
C GLU A 65 -9.66 19.85 -11.14
N GLU A 66 -8.42 20.17 -10.79
CA GLU A 66 -7.54 21.02 -11.58
C GLU A 66 -7.16 20.39 -12.92
N GLN A 67 -6.85 19.08 -12.90
CA GLN A 67 -6.32 18.39 -14.08
C GLN A 67 -7.39 17.87 -15.03
N TYR A 68 -8.54 17.48 -14.49
CA TYR A 68 -9.55 16.77 -15.27
C TYR A 68 -10.89 17.51 -15.35
N TRP A 69 -11.23 18.43 -14.43
CA TRP A 69 -12.53 19.14 -14.36
C TRP A 69 -13.76 18.22 -14.30
N PRO A 70 -13.93 17.45 -13.21
CA PRO A 70 -15.04 16.53 -13.03
C PRO A 70 -16.40 17.22 -12.80
N PRO A 71 -17.51 16.50 -13.01
CA PRO A 71 -18.85 16.98 -12.63
C PRO A 71 -18.97 17.24 -11.13
N SER A 72 -19.88 18.13 -10.72
CA SER A 72 -20.04 18.58 -9.32
C SER A 72 -20.30 17.46 -8.29
N ASP A 73 -20.84 16.31 -8.70
CA ASP A 73 -21.10 15.16 -7.81
C ASP A 73 -19.85 14.28 -7.55
N PHE A 74 -18.71 14.68 -8.11
CA PHE A 74 -17.49 13.88 -8.10
C PHE A 74 -16.91 13.63 -6.71
N ASP A 75 -17.01 14.57 -5.77
CA ASP A 75 -16.46 14.38 -4.43
C ASP A 75 -17.13 13.18 -3.70
N HIS A 76 -18.43 12.99 -3.92
CA HIS A 76 -19.15 11.83 -3.39
C HIS A 76 -18.70 10.54 -4.09
N LEU A 77 -18.57 10.57 -5.41
CA LEU A 77 -18.10 9.43 -6.21
C LEU A 77 -16.67 9.02 -5.82
N LEU A 78 -15.77 9.99 -5.67
CA LEU A 78 -14.40 9.82 -5.22
C LEU A 78 -14.36 9.20 -3.81
N SER A 79 -15.19 9.70 -2.89
CA SER A 79 -15.30 9.15 -1.54
C SER A 79 -15.68 7.66 -1.55
N ALA A 80 -16.72 7.31 -2.30
CA ALA A 80 -17.16 5.93 -2.45
C ALA A 80 -16.07 5.06 -3.10
N LYS A 81 -15.40 5.60 -4.11
CA LYS A 81 -14.38 4.91 -4.88
C LYS A 81 -13.10 4.65 -4.08
N LEU A 82 -12.62 5.62 -3.30
CA LEU A 82 -11.48 5.45 -2.40
C LEU A 82 -11.75 4.39 -1.33
N LYS A 83 -12.98 4.34 -0.79
CA LYS A 83 -13.40 3.28 0.14
C LYS A 83 -13.40 1.91 -0.52
N TYR A 84 -13.92 1.81 -1.75
CA TYR A 84 -13.87 0.58 -2.54
C TYR A 84 -12.44 0.14 -2.81
N LEU A 85 -11.57 1.03 -3.28
CA LEU A 85 -10.17 0.73 -3.56
C LEU A 85 -9.41 0.26 -2.32
N ALA A 86 -9.68 0.87 -1.16
CA ALA A 86 -9.11 0.45 0.11
C ALA A 86 -9.58 -0.96 0.53
N THR A 87 -10.86 -1.26 0.36
CA THR A 87 -11.41 -2.60 0.67
C THR A 87 -10.97 -3.67 -0.34
N SER A 88 -10.73 -3.29 -1.60
CA SER A 88 -10.17 -4.17 -2.63
C SER A 88 -8.67 -4.44 -2.48
N GLY A 89 -7.99 -3.78 -1.54
CA GLY A 89 -6.56 -3.94 -1.28
C GLY A 89 -5.63 -3.17 -2.24
N LYS A 90 -6.18 -2.40 -3.20
CA LYS A 90 -5.37 -1.57 -4.12
C LYS A 90 -4.83 -0.30 -3.47
N LEU A 91 -5.52 0.22 -2.46
CA LEU A 91 -5.08 1.35 -1.64
C LEU A 91 -4.99 0.91 -0.17
N LEU A 92 -4.09 1.53 0.59
CA LEU A 92 -4.08 1.47 2.04
C LEU A 92 -4.65 2.77 2.61
N LYS A 93 -5.63 2.65 3.53
CA LYS A 93 -6.14 3.77 4.29
C LYS A 93 -5.44 3.84 5.65
N VAL A 94 -4.56 4.83 5.86
CA VAL A 94 -3.82 5.02 7.12
C VAL A 94 -4.11 6.44 7.62
N ASN A 95 -4.61 6.57 8.86
CA ASN A 95 -4.92 7.87 9.46
C ASN A 95 -5.73 8.83 8.55
N ARG A 96 -6.81 8.32 7.93
CA ARG A 96 -7.67 9.05 6.95
C ARG A 96 -6.97 9.51 5.66
N LYS A 97 -5.75 9.04 5.39
CA LYS A 97 -5.02 9.24 4.15
C LYS A 97 -5.04 7.96 3.33
N TYR A 98 -4.93 8.10 2.01
CA TYR A 98 -4.88 7.00 1.06
C TYR A 98 -3.50 6.97 0.41
N ARG A 99 -2.86 5.80 0.43
CA ARG A 99 -1.61 5.54 -0.31
C ARG A 99 -1.80 4.31 -1.19
N ILE A 100 -1.07 4.23 -2.28
CA ILE A 100 -1.04 3.02 -3.11
C ILE A 100 -0.55 1.88 -2.22
N ALA A 101 -1.30 0.78 -2.18
CA ALA A 101 -0.84 -0.38 -1.45
C ALA A 101 0.47 -0.84 -2.10
N PRO A 102 1.50 -1.22 -1.33
CA PRO A 102 2.65 -1.90 -1.89
C PRO A 102 2.12 -3.20 -2.49
N SER A 103 1.84 -3.17 -3.79
CA SER A 103 1.30 -4.29 -4.52
C SER A 103 2.36 -5.36 -4.52
N LEU A 104 2.18 -6.36 -3.67
CA LEU A 104 3.05 -7.52 -3.60
C LEU A 104 3.06 -8.35 -4.90
N LEU A 105 2.25 -8.03 -5.92
CA LEU A 105 2.13 -8.84 -7.15
C LEU A 105 1.63 -8.03 -8.37
N GLU A 106 2.42 -7.07 -8.85
CA GLU A 106 2.67 -6.90 -10.30
C GLU A 106 4.19 -6.92 -10.57
N ASP A 107 4.92 -7.63 -9.71
CA ASP A 107 6.34 -7.97 -9.87
C ASP A 107 6.53 -9.49 -9.73
N VAL A 108 5.67 -10.27 -10.40
CA VAL A 108 6.08 -11.61 -10.89
C VAL A 108 6.80 -11.42 -12.22
N GLN A 109 7.83 -10.59 -12.21
CA GLN A 109 9.04 -10.73 -13.00
C GLN A 109 10.14 -10.40 -12.00
N ARG A 110 10.68 -11.41 -11.34
CA ARG A 110 12.12 -11.70 -11.49
C ARG A 110 12.93 -10.42 -11.58
N GLU A 111 13.72 -10.14 -10.55
CA GLU A 111 14.93 -9.34 -10.70
C GLU A 111 15.56 -9.59 -12.08
N PRO A 112 15.52 -8.63 -13.02
CA PRO A 112 16.33 -8.72 -14.21
C PRO A 112 17.71 -8.31 -13.74
N LEU A 113 18.46 -9.30 -13.26
CA LEU A 113 19.91 -9.22 -13.27
C LEU A 113 20.30 -8.81 -14.69
N LYS A 114 20.87 -7.61 -14.77
CA LYS A 114 21.50 -7.06 -15.96
C LYS A 114 22.57 -8.04 -16.44
N LEU A 115 22.30 -8.73 -17.54
CA LEU A 115 23.33 -9.34 -18.38
C LEU A 115 22.76 -9.32 -19.80
N GLY A 116 23.13 -8.34 -20.62
CA GLY A 116 24.33 -8.47 -21.44
C GLY A 116 24.03 -9.47 -22.55
N SER A 117 23.37 -9.02 -23.62
CA SER A 117 24.00 -8.85 -24.94
C SER A 117 24.45 -10.16 -25.59
N ASP A 118 23.79 -10.43 -26.71
CA ASP A 118 24.35 -10.98 -27.94
C ASP A 118 24.66 -12.48 -28.09
N ALA A 119 24.02 -12.98 -29.15
CA ALA A 119 24.61 -13.78 -30.22
C ALA A 119 24.94 -15.24 -29.89
N SER A 120 24.11 -16.12 -30.44
CA SER A 120 24.52 -17.24 -31.30
C SER A 120 26.02 -17.58 -31.28
N ARG A 121 26.46 -18.27 -30.24
CA ARG A 121 27.70 -19.05 -30.26
C ARG A 121 27.36 -20.37 -29.61
N THR A 122 27.44 -21.44 -30.38
CA THR A 122 27.31 -22.81 -29.89
C THR A 122 28.27 -23.00 -28.71
N LEU A 123 27.73 -23.01 -27.49
CA LEU A 123 28.51 -23.24 -26.27
C LEU A 123 29.12 -24.64 -26.37
N THR A 124 30.41 -24.72 -26.08
CA THR A 124 31.13 -26.00 -26.09
C THR A 124 30.66 -26.87 -24.92
N ARG A 125 30.69 -28.20 -25.07
CA ARG A 125 30.20 -29.17 -24.06
C ARG A 125 30.73 -28.90 -22.65
N SER A 126 31.98 -28.45 -22.52
CA SER A 126 32.58 -28.10 -21.22
C SER A 126 31.99 -26.85 -20.56
N GLN A 127 31.49 -25.88 -21.33
CA GLN A 127 30.85 -24.69 -20.76
C GLN A 127 29.46 -25.02 -20.20
N VAL A 128 28.75 -25.93 -20.87
CA VAL A 128 27.45 -26.44 -20.42
C VAL A 128 27.62 -27.29 -19.16
N ASP A 129 28.64 -28.17 -19.11
CA ASP A 129 28.92 -28.98 -17.91
C ASP A 129 29.32 -28.12 -16.70
N ALA A 130 30.15 -27.08 -16.90
CA ALA A 130 30.53 -26.17 -15.83
C ALA A 130 29.34 -25.35 -15.30
N GLU A 131 28.39 -24.99 -16.16
CA GLU A 131 27.15 -24.31 -15.77
C GLU A 131 26.17 -25.23 -15.04
N LEU A 132 26.07 -26.49 -15.47
CA LEU A 132 25.23 -27.50 -14.82
C LEU A 132 25.70 -27.81 -13.40
N VAL A 133 27.02 -27.92 -13.17
CA VAL A 133 27.59 -28.10 -11.83
C VAL A 133 27.33 -26.89 -10.95
N ARG A 134 27.50 -25.66 -11.47
CA ARG A 134 27.18 -24.43 -10.70
C ARG A 134 25.71 -24.35 -10.30
N MET A 135 24.79 -24.69 -11.20
CA MET A 135 23.34 -24.69 -10.91
C MET A 135 22.97 -25.77 -9.89
N ALA A 136 23.63 -26.94 -9.94
CA ALA A 136 23.42 -28.03 -8.98
C ALA A 136 23.91 -27.69 -7.57
N THR A 137 24.97 -26.90 -7.42
CA THR A 137 25.50 -26.48 -6.11
C THR A 137 24.75 -25.31 -5.47
N MET A 138 23.98 -24.53 -6.25
CA MET A 138 23.40 -23.27 -5.75
C MET A 138 22.05 -23.40 -5.02
N THR A 139 21.46 -24.59 -4.92
CA THR A 139 20.04 -24.72 -4.54
C THR A 139 19.73 -25.57 -3.31
N VAL A 140 20.66 -26.36 -2.78
CA VAL A 140 20.35 -27.28 -1.66
C VAL A 140 20.95 -26.81 -0.34
N GLU A 141 22.21 -26.40 -0.33
CA GLU A 141 22.90 -25.96 0.88
C GLU A 141 22.43 -24.58 1.36
N ALA A 142 22.23 -23.64 0.43
CA ALA A 142 21.67 -22.33 0.75
C ALA A 142 20.22 -22.42 1.25
N ALA A 143 19.43 -23.35 0.69
CA ALA A 143 18.07 -23.61 1.15
C ALA A 143 18.06 -24.26 2.54
N ALA A 144 18.98 -25.20 2.81
CA ALA A 144 19.13 -25.81 4.12
C ALA A 144 19.59 -24.80 5.19
N ALA A 145 20.53 -23.91 4.86
CA ALA A 145 20.98 -22.85 5.74
C ALA A 145 19.86 -21.84 6.04
N ALA A 146 19.08 -21.44 5.03
CA ALA A 146 17.92 -20.57 5.21
C ALA A 146 16.82 -21.23 6.06
N ALA A 147 16.57 -22.54 5.87
CA ALA A 147 15.62 -23.28 6.68
C ALA A 147 16.08 -23.40 8.14
N ALA A 148 17.37 -23.68 8.38
CA ALA A 148 17.94 -23.73 9.73
C ALA A 148 17.83 -22.37 10.44
N HIS A 149 18.08 -21.27 9.72
CA HIS A 149 17.92 -19.91 10.26
C HIS A 149 16.45 -19.61 10.60
N ALA A 150 15.51 -19.95 9.73
CA ALA A 150 14.08 -19.71 9.98
C ALA A 150 13.56 -20.50 11.19
N VAL A 151 14.03 -21.74 11.39
CA VAL A 151 13.66 -22.55 12.57
C VAL A 151 14.25 -21.94 13.84
N ALA A 152 15.53 -21.56 13.83
CA ALA A 152 16.16 -20.91 14.99
C ALA A 152 15.49 -19.58 15.37
N GLU A 153 15.09 -18.78 14.37
CA GLU A 153 14.38 -17.52 14.59
C GLU A 153 12.97 -17.76 15.17
N ALA A 154 12.23 -18.74 14.65
CA ALA A 154 10.92 -19.10 15.18
C ALA A 154 11.01 -19.62 16.63
N GLU A 155 12.01 -20.43 16.95
CA GLU A 155 12.26 -20.92 18.31
C GLU A 155 12.60 -19.77 19.27
N ALA A 156 13.40 -18.81 18.85
CA ALA A 156 13.71 -17.63 19.66
C ALA A 156 12.47 -16.79 19.97
N ILE A 157 11.61 -16.55 18.96
CA ILE A 157 10.35 -15.81 19.13
C ILE A 157 9.41 -16.57 20.08
N MET A 158 9.31 -17.90 19.96
CA MET A 158 8.48 -18.71 20.86
C MET A 158 9.02 -18.70 22.31
N ALA A 159 10.33 -18.79 22.49
CA ALA A 159 10.94 -18.74 23.82
C ALA A 159 10.74 -17.37 24.50
N GLU A 160 10.86 -16.27 23.74
CA GLU A 160 10.59 -14.91 24.25
C GLU A 160 9.12 -14.75 24.64
N ALA A 161 8.19 -15.24 23.81
CA ALA A 161 6.77 -15.21 24.12
C ALA A 161 6.42 -16.03 25.36
N GLU A 162 7.03 -17.21 25.56
CA GLU A 162 6.83 -18.03 26.76
C GLU A 162 7.39 -17.35 28.02
N ALA A 163 8.58 -16.73 27.92
CA ALA A 163 9.16 -15.98 29.03
C ALA A 163 8.26 -14.82 29.47
N ALA A 164 7.73 -14.04 28.52
CA ALA A 164 6.79 -12.97 28.81
C ALA A 164 5.49 -13.49 29.45
N ALA A 165 4.98 -14.65 28.99
CA ALA A 165 3.79 -15.26 29.59
C ALA A 165 4.03 -15.69 31.04
N ARG A 166 5.19 -16.29 31.34
CA ARG A 166 5.55 -16.70 32.71
C ARG A 166 5.72 -15.50 33.64
N GLU A 167 6.29 -14.40 33.15
CA GLU A 167 6.43 -13.17 33.95
C GLU A 167 5.05 -12.54 34.26
N ALA A 168 4.15 -12.52 33.28
CA ALA A 168 2.78 -12.05 33.49
C ALA A 168 2.01 -12.91 34.53
N GLU A 169 2.15 -14.24 34.46
CA GLU A 169 1.54 -15.15 35.44
C GLU A 169 2.11 -14.92 36.85
N ALA A 170 3.43 -14.72 36.97
CA ALA A 170 4.07 -14.43 38.26
C ALA A 170 3.57 -13.11 38.87
N ALA A 171 3.45 -12.06 38.06
CA ALA A 171 2.90 -10.78 38.50
C ALA A 171 1.43 -10.90 38.92
N GLU A 172 0.62 -11.71 38.21
CA GLU A 172 -0.76 -11.97 38.60
C GLU A 172 -0.86 -12.72 39.93
N ALA A 173 -0.02 -13.74 40.14
CA ALA A 173 0.02 -14.49 41.39
C ALA A 173 0.38 -13.58 42.58
N GLU A 174 1.34 -12.68 42.40
CA GLU A 174 1.73 -11.70 43.42
C GLU A 174 0.59 -10.72 43.73
N ALA A 175 -0.08 -10.19 42.70
CA ALA A 175 -1.23 -9.30 42.87
C ALA A 175 -2.37 -9.98 43.64
N ARG A 176 -2.68 -11.24 43.32
CA ARG A 176 -3.69 -12.04 44.04
C ARG A 176 -3.30 -12.27 45.50
N ALA A 177 -2.03 -12.55 45.78
CA ALA A 177 -1.54 -12.69 47.15
C ALA A 177 -1.70 -11.39 47.94
N ALA A 178 -1.27 -10.25 47.38
CA ALA A 178 -1.43 -8.94 48.00
C ALA A 178 -2.90 -8.59 48.28
N GLN A 179 -3.81 -8.91 47.35
CA GLN A 179 -5.25 -8.73 47.54
C GLN A 179 -5.76 -9.57 48.72
N ALA A 180 -5.38 -10.84 48.81
CA ALA A 180 -5.79 -11.71 49.91
C ALA A 180 -5.34 -11.17 51.28
N PHE A 181 -4.11 -10.64 51.37
CA PHE A 181 -3.62 -9.99 52.58
C PHE A 181 -4.42 -8.72 52.92
N ALA A 182 -4.72 -7.88 51.93
CA ALA A 182 -5.53 -6.68 52.14
C ALA A 182 -6.95 -7.03 52.63
N GLU A 183 -7.59 -8.03 52.03
CA GLU A 183 -8.92 -8.50 52.43
C GLU A 183 -8.93 -9.06 53.85
N ALA A 184 -7.92 -9.84 54.23
CA ALA A 184 -7.77 -10.36 55.60
C ALA A 184 -7.56 -9.23 56.63
N ALA A 185 -6.76 -8.21 56.30
CA ALA A 185 -6.57 -7.04 57.15
C ALA A 185 -7.87 -6.24 57.34
N VAL A 186 -8.62 -6.02 56.26
CA VAL A 186 -9.93 -5.34 56.29
C VAL A 186 -10.93 -6.13 57.13
N LEU A 187 -10.99 -7.46 56.98
CA LEU A 187 -11.89 -8.31 57.77
C LEU A 187 -11.55 -8.22 59.27
N THR A 188 -10.26 -8.22 59.62
CA THR A 188 -9.80 -8.10 61.01
C THR A 188 -10.17 -6.74 61.62
N LEU A 189 -10.03 -5.63 60.87
CA LEU A 189 -10.46 -4.31 61.31
C LEU A 189 -11.98 -4.23 61.52
N LYS A 190 -12.77 -4.80 60.59
CA LYS A 190 -14.23 -4.86 60.71
C LYS A 190 -14.68 -5.63 61.95
N ASN A 191 -14.08 -6.79 62.21
CA ASN A 191 -14.38 -7.59 63.41
C ASN A 191 -13.99 -6.87 64.71
N ARG A 192 -12.86 -6.16 64.74
CA ARG A 192 -12.46 -5.34 65.90
C ARG A 192 -13.40 -4.17 66.16
N ASN A 193 -13.95 -3.55 65.11
CA ASN A 193 -14.92 -2.46 65.26
C ASN A 193 -16.29 -2.96 65.75
N ALA A 194 -16.73 -4.14 65.29
CA ALA A 194 -17.95 -4.77 65.78
C ALA A 194 -17.85 -5.17 67.27
N ALA A 195 -16.69 -5.64 67.72
CA ALA A 195 -16.44 -6.01 69.12
C ALA A 195 -16.35 -4.80 70.09
N LYS A 196 -16.22 -3.57 69.58
CA LYS A 196 -16.22 -2.32 70.39
C LYS A 196 -17.60 -1.66 70.51
N LEU A 197 -18.61 -2.20 69.82
CA LEU A 197 -19.99 -1.69 69.77
C LEU A 197 -20.98 -2.54 70.60
N VAL A 198 -20.46 -3.49 71.38
CA VAL A 198 -21.19 -4.31 72.38
C VAL A 198 -20.63 -3.96 73.75
#